data_AF-A0A4R1V1K0-F1
#
_entry.id   AF-A0A4R1V1K0-F1
#
_cell.length_a   1.000
_cell.length_b   1.000
_cell.length_c   1.000
_cell.angle_alpha   90.00
_cell.angle_beta   90.00
_cell.angle_gamma   90.00
#
_symmetry.space_group_name_H-M   'P 1'
#
loop_
_entity.id
_entity.type
_entity.pdbx_description
1 polymer ?
#
loop_
_entity_poly.entity_id
_entity_poly.type
_entity_poly.pdbx_seq_one_letter_code
_entity_poly.pdbx_strand_id
1 'polypeptide(L)'
;MDDDIQDGDDPAEAFDQLRAVIEGQDRELALLRRALEGLAAERAHIDVPDYTETLGRMQQSVDATADRIAVINDVIARSPALAMTPEQMAQRIAAAGNAARREDQAALVKAGEDKARVMAELRAIAGSAWTRADQKNRQLWFGLGGAAIGILAWTILPGLVARDIAPASWQWPERMAARTLDLPRWEAGQRMMQSAAPDAFANIAAGDRIVTANREALEACRKRANRAREAVRCTVNVEADKGKR
;
A
#
# COMPACT_ATOMS: atom_id res chain seq x y z
N MET A 1 58.78 -3.09 -124.23
CA MET A 1 58.66 -4.39 -124.90
C MET A 1 59.15 -5.42 -123.90
N ASP A 2 58.42 -5.58 -122.79
CA ASP A 2 57.03 -6.08 -122.68
C ASP A 2 57.05 -7.61 -122.62
N ASP A 3 56.31 -8.10 -121.61
CA ASP A 3 55.81 -9.47 -121.38
C ASP A 3 56.89 -10.55 -121.09
N ASP A 4 56.76 -11.51 -120.17
CA ASP A 4 55.58 -12.32 -119.83
C ASP A 4 55.74 -13.09 -118.49
N ILE A 5 54.60 -13.54 -118.00
CA ILE A 5 54.38 -14.58 -116.98
C ILE A 5 54.85 -15.96 -117.51
N GLN A 6 55.51 -16.80 -116.69
CA GLN A 6 55.35 -18.28 -116.58
C GLN A 6 56.44 -18.85 -115.65
N ASP A 7 56.11 -19.41 -114.48
CA ASP A 7 55.59 -20.77 -114.21
C ASP A 7 56.73 -21.78 -113.95
N GLY A 8 56.63 -22.53 -112.85
CA GLY A 8 57.52 -23.63 -112.47
C GLY A 8 58.43 -23.39 -111.26
N ASP A 9 57.88 -23.33 -110.05
CA ASP A 9 58.64 -23.72 -108.85
C ASP A 9 58.81 -25.25 -108.91
N ASP A 10 60.07 -25.68 -108.81
CA ASP A 10 60.55 -26.99 -109.24
C ASP A 10 59.96 -28.10 -108.36
N PRO A 11 59.26 -29.11 -108.93
CA PRO A 11 58.69 -30.22 -108.16
C PRO A 11 59.73 -30.95 -107.30
N ALA A 12 61.03 -30.88 -107.63
CA ALA A 12 62.08 -31.56 -106.87
C ALA A 12 62.18 -31.09 -105.40
N GLU A 13 62.07 -29.79 -105.12
CA GLU A 13 62.23 -29.28 -103.75
C GLU A 13 61.05 -29.68 -102.85
N ALA A 14 59.84 -29.75 -103.41
CA ALA A 14 58.64 -30.23 -102.71
C ALA A 14 58.75 -31.72 -102.30
N PHE A 15 59.40 -32.56 -103.13
CA PHE A 15 59.58 -33.98 -102.81
C PHE A 15 60.55 -34.22 -101.65
N ASP A 16 61.62 -33.44 -101.54
CA ASP A 16 62.57 -33.60 -100.45
C ASP A 16 61.98 -33.13 -99.10
N GLN A 17 61.18 -32.06 -99.11
CA GLN A 17 60.44 -31.63 -97.93
C GLN A 17 59.44 -32.69 -97.46
N LEU A 18 58.73 -33.34 -98.39
CA LEU A 18 57.80 -34.43 -98.06
C LEU A 18 58.53 -35.63 -97.44
N ARG A 19 59.71 -35.98 -97.94
CA ARG A 19 60.50 -37.11 -97.41
C ARG A 19 60.92 -36.88 -95.96
N ALA A 20 61.37 -35.66 -95.63
CA ALA A 20 61.76 -35.31 -94.27
C ALA A 20 60.58 -35.40 -93.27
N VAL A 21 59.37 -35.02 -93.69
CA VAL A 21 58.15 -35.13 -92.86
C VAL A 21 57.77 -36.59 -92.62
N ILE A 22 57.86 -37.44 -93.65
CA ILE A 22 57.55 -38.88 -93.53
C ILE A 22 58.51 -39.56 -92.54
N GLU A 23 59.81 -39.27 -92.62
CA GLU A 23 60.80 -39.81 -91.69
C GLU A 23 60.61 -39.31 -90.24
N GLY A 24 60.00 -38.14 -90.05
CA GLY A 24 59.55 -37.64 -88.76
C GLY A 24 58.36 -38.44 -88.23
N GLN A 25 57.35 -38.65 -89.07
CA GLN A 25 56.13 -39.40 -88.71
C GLN A 25 56.40 -40.85 -88.32
N ASP A 26 57.32 -41.54 -88.99
CA ASP A 26 57.65 -42.93 -88.65
C ASP A 26 58.25 -43.07 -87.23
N ARG A 27 59.00 -42.07 -86.77
CA ARG A 27 59.55 -42.05 -85.41
C ARG A 27 58.46 -41.86 -84.36
N GLU A 28 57.47 -40.99 -84.62
CA GLU A 28 56.34 -40.78 -83.71
C GLU A 28 55.44 -42.03 -83.62
N LEU A 29 55.19 -42.69 -84.76
CA LEU A 29 54.41 -43.93 -84.80
C LEU A 29 55.08 -45.06 -84.03
N ALA A 30 56.41 -45.17 -84.07
CA ALA A 30 57.15 -46.16 -83.30
C ALA A 30 57.01 -45.94 -81.78
N LEU A 31 57.00 -44.69 -81.32
CA LEU A 31 56.81 -44.36 -79.89
C LEU A 31 55.38 -44.64 -79.42
N LEU A 32 54.37 -44.26 -80.22
CA LEU A 32 52.97 -44.55 -79.91
C LEU A 32 52.68 -46.05 -79.82
N ARG A 33 53.26 -46.85 -80.73
CA ARG A 33 53.10 -48.30 -80.69
C ARG A 33 53.65 -48.90 -79.40
N ARG A 34 54.82 -48.43 -78.94
CA ARG A 34 55.42 -48.91 -77.69
C ARG A 34 54.62 -48.49 -76.46
N ALA A 35 54.01 -47.30 -76.47
CA ALA A 35 53.10 -46.85 -75.41
C ALA A 35 51.80 -47.68 -75.37
N LEU A 36 51.24 -48.01 -76.54
CA LEU A 36 50.07 -48.89 -76.67
C LEU A 36 50.38 -50.31 -76.20
N GLU A 37 51.55 -50.86 -76.54
CA GLU A 37 51.98 -52.17 -76.04
C GLU A 37 52.16 -52.16 -74.51
N GLY A 38 52.67 -51.07 -73.92
CA GLY A 38 52.73 -50.89 -72.47
C GLY A 38 51.35 -50.86 -71.79
N LEU A 39 50.40 -50.08 -72.34
CA LEU A 39 49.02 -50.00 -71.84
C LEU A 39 48.25 -51.32 -72.02
N ALA A 40 48.52 -52.06 -73.09
CA ALA A 40 47.92 -53.36 -73.33
C ALA A 40 48.42 -54.42 -72.33
N ALA A 41 49.71 -54.39 -71.96
CA ALA A 41 50.27 -55.28 -70.96
C ALA A 41 49.68 -55.03 -69.55
N GLU A 42 49.42 -53.77 -69.21
CA GLU A 42 48.81 -53.40 -67.93
C GLU A 42 47.31 -53.75 -67.87
N ARG A 43 46.60 -53.66 -69.01
CA ARG A 43 45.18 -54.04 -69.09
C ARG A 43 44.95 -55.55 -69.00
N ALA A 44 45.95 -56.38 -69.31
CA ALA A 44 45.86 -57.83 -69.12
C ALA A 44 45.83 -58.25 -67.64
N HIS A 45 46.16 -57.34 -66.71
CA HIS A 45 46.25 -57.62 -65.27
C HIS A 45 45.14 -56.99 -64.42
N ILE A 46 44.10 -56.43 -65.06
CA ILE A 46 42.93 -55.87 -64.37
C ILE A 46 41.92 -57.00 -64.09
N ASP A 47 41.98 -57.54 -62.87
CA ASP A 47 40.91 -58.37 -62.31
C ASP A 47 39.72 -57.47 -61.97
N VAL A 48 38.59 -57.64 -62.69
CA VAL A 48 37.36 -56.85 -62.46
C VAL A 48 36.60 -57.53 -61.32
N PRO A 49 36.46 -56.90 -60.13
CA PRO A 49 35.74 -57.50 -59.02
C PRO A 49 34.26 -57.70 -59.38
N ASP A 50 33.69 -58.85 -59.04
CA ASP A 50 32.27 -59.11 -59.26
C ASP A 50 31.41 -58.30 -58.27
N TYR A 51 30.80 -57.21 -58.75
CA TYR A 51 29.91 -56.35 -57.98
C TYR A 51 28.45 -56.81 -57.97
N THR A 52 28.12 -57.94 -58.59
CA THR A 52 26.73 -58.43 -58.74
C THR A 52 26.05 -58.62 -57.37
N GLU A 53 26.78 -59.14 -56.37
CA GLU A 53 26.25 -59.31 -55.02
C GLU A 53 25.95 -57.96 -54.34
N THR A 54 26.83 -56.97 -54.52
CA THR A 54 26.65 -55.64 -53.92
C THR A 54 25.52 -54.88 -54.60
N LEU A 55 25.38 -55.00 -55.92
CA LEU A 55 24.27 -54.42 -56.68
C LEU A 55 22.94 -55.06 -56.28
N GLY A 56 22.91 -56.39 -56.09
CA GLY A 56 21.74 -57.11 -55.59
C GLY A 56 21.29 -56.63 -54.20
N ARG A 57 22.23 -56.42 -53.27
CA ARG A 57 21.91 -55.84 -51.94
C ARG A 57 21.38 -54.40 -52.03
N MET A 58 21.90 -53.58 -52.94
CA MET A 58 21.40 -52.21 -53.14
C MET A 58 19.99 -52.21 -53.73
N GLN A 59 19.70 -53.08 -54.71
CA GLN A 59 18.36 -53.23 -55.26
C GLN A 59 17.36 -53.62 -54.16
N GLN A 60 17.73 -54.59 -53.32
CA GLN A 60 16.88 -55.08 -52.24
C GLN A 60 16.60 -54.02 -51.16
N SER A 61 17.56 -53.12 -50.89
CA SER A 61 17.35 -52.01 -49.95
C SER A 61 16.45 -50.92 -50.53
N VAL A 62 16.55 -50.65 -51.83
CA VAL A 62 15.64 -49.73 -52.53
C VAL A 62 14.21 -50.25 -52.53
N ASP A 63 14.02 -51.54 -52.83
CA ASP A 63 12.69 -52.17 -52.82
C ASP A 63 12.07 -52.14 -51.42
N ALA A 64 12.83 -52.48 -50.38
CA ALA A 64 12.38 -52.39 -49.00
C ALA A 64 12.03 -50.95 -48.56
N THR A 65 12.70 -49.94 -49.12
CA THR A 65 12.39 -48.53 -48.85
C THR A 65 11.11 -48.10 -49.58
N ALA A 66 10.93 -48.54 -50.82
CA ALA A 66 9.72 -48.29 -51.59
C ALA A 66 8.47 -48.88 -50.90
N ASP A 67 8.57 -50.11 -50.40
CA ASP A 67 7.49 -50.76 -49.66
C ASP A 67 7.13 -49.99 -48.38
N ARG A 68 8.12 -49.51 -47.62
CA ARG A 68 7.88 -48.70 -46.41
C ARG A 68 7.19 -47.39 -46.73
N ILE A 69 7.58 -46.73 -47.81
CA ILE A 69 6.93 -45.48 -48.26
C ILE A 69 5.48 -45.76 -48.68
N ALA A 70 5.23 -46.88 -49.38
CA ALA A 70 3.87 -47.27 -49.76
C ALA A 70 2.98 -47.51 -48.53
N VAL A 71 3.49 -48.20 -47.50
CA VAL A 71 2.76 -48.42 -46.24
C VAL A 71 2.48 -47.09 -45.53
N ILE A 72 3.46 -46.19 -45.44
CA ILE A 72 3.27 -44.87 -44.82
C ILE A 72 2.20 -44.07 -45.58
N ASN A 73 2.22 -44.11 -46.90
CA ASN A 73 1.23 -43.42 -47.73
C ASN A 73 -0.19 -43.97 -47.50
N ASP A 74 -0.36 -45.30 -47.42
CA ASP A 74 -1.67 -45.92 -47.12
C ASP A 74 -2.17 -45.56 -45.70
N VAL A 75 -1.27 -45.50 -44.70
CA VAL A 75 -1.61 -45.06 -43.34
C VAL A 75 -2.02 -43.59 -43.32
N ILE A 76 -1.30 -42.72 -44.03
CA ILE A 76 -1.62 -41.29 -44.12
C ILE A 76 -2.98 -41.10 -44.82
N ALA A 77 -3.19 -41.77 -45.95
CA ALA A 77 -4.44 -41.70 -46.72
C ALA A 77 -5.66 -42.20 -45.91
N ARG A 78 -5.47 -43.18 -45.02
CA ARG A 78 -6.53 -43.72 -44.14
C ARG A 78 -6.67 -42.96 -42.83
N SER A 79 -5.77 -42.04 -42.50
CA SER A 79 -5.83 -41.32 -41.22
C SER A 79 -6.95 -40.25 -41.25
N PRO A 80 -8.01 -40.38 -40.42
CA PRO A 80 -9.11 -39.42 -40.37
C PRO A 80 -8.69 -38.05 -39.79
N ALA A 81 -7.45 -37.95 -39.29
CA ALA A 81 -6.87 -36.71 -38.80
C ALA A 81 -6.63 -35.66 -39.91
N LEU A 82 -6.50 -36.08 -41.17
CA LEU A 82 -6.36 -35.16 -42.32
C LEU A 82 -7.71 -34.78 -42.95
N ALA A 83 -8.81 -35.44 -42.56
CA ALA A 83 -10.16 -35.06 -43.02
C ALA A 83 -10.74 -33.87 -42.24
N MET A 84 -10.23 -33.57 -41.05
CA MET A 84 -10.53 -32.32 -40.35
C MET A 84 -9.45 -31.28 -40.67
N THR A 85 -9.82 -30.26 -41.43
CA THR A 85 -8.92 -29.12 -41.64
C THR A 85 -8.67 -28.39 -40.31
N PRO A 86 -7.46 -27.88 -40.07
CA PRO A 86 -7.15 -27.12 -38.86
C PRO A 86 -8.10 -25.92 -38.67
N GLU A 87 -8.62 -25.34 -39.75
CA GLU A 87 -9.65 -24.30 -39.72
C GLU A 87 -10.98 -24.79 -39.11
N GLN A 88 -11.41 -26.02 -39.43
CA GLN A 88 -12.64 -26.58 -38.85
C GLN A 88 -12.48 -26.90 -37.36
N MET A 89 -11.30 -27.36 -36.94
CA MET A 89 -10.99 -27.53 -35.52
C MET A 89 -10.99 -26.19 -34.77
N ALA A 90 -10.36 -25.15 -35.33
CA ALA A 90 -10.35 -23.81 -34.74
C ALA A 90 -11.77 -23.22 -34.62
N GLN A 91 -12.62 -23.40 -35.65
CA GLN A 91 -14.01 -22.95 -35.62
C GLN A 91 -14.84 -23.67 -34.55
N ARG A 92 -14.65 -24.99 -34.38
CA ARG A 92 -15.34 -25.75 -33.33
C ARG A 92 -14.88 -25.34 -31.93
N ILE A 93 -13.58 -25.10 -31.74
CA ILE A 93 -13.05 -24.59 -30.47
C ILE A 93 -13.60 -23.19 -30.18
N ALA A 94 -13.64 -22.30 -31.17
CA ALA A 94 -14.22 -20.96 -31.01
C ALA A 94 -15.73 -21.02 -30.73
N ALA A 95 -16.47 -21.89 -31.41
CA ALA A 95 -17.91 -22.07 -31.18
C ALA A 95 -18.21 -22.66 -29.80
N ALA A 96 -17.45 -23.67 -29.37
CA ALA A 96 -17.56 -24.26 -28.03
C ALA A 96 -17.15 -23.26 -26.94
N GLY A 97 -16.07 -22.48 -27.17
CA GLY A 97 -15.63 -21.41 -26.28
C GLY A 97 -16.68 -20.31 -26.15
N ASN A 98 -17.29 -19.88 -27.26
CA ASN A 98 -18.36 -18.87 -27.25
C ASN A 98 -19.67 -19.40 -26.63
N ALA A 99 -19.96 -20.69 -26.73
CA ALA A 99 -21.09 -21.31 -26.05
C ALA A 99 -20.87 -21.33 -24.52
N ALA A 100 -19.71 -21.81 -24.07
CA ALA A 100 -19.34 -21.83 -22.65
C ALA A 100 -19.31 -20.40 -22.04
N ARG A 101 -18.76 -19.43 -22.77
CA ARG A 101 -18.72 -18.03 -22.32
C ARG A 101 -20.09 -17.38 -22.19
N ARG A 102 -21.10 -17.82 -22.96
CA ARG A 102 -22.46 -17.27 -22.86
C ARG A 102 -23.14 -17.69 -21.56
N GLU A 103 -22.97 -18.94 -21.14
CA GLU A 103 -23.47 -19.43 -19.87
C GLU A 103 -22.79 -18.72 -18.69
N ASP A 104 -21.47 -18.56 -18.76
CA ASP A 104 -20.71 -17.79 -17.76
C ASP A 104 -21.16 -16.32 -17.70
N GLN A 105 -21.35 -15.67 -18.86
CA GLN A 105 -21.82 -14.28 -18.92
C GLN A 105 -23.21 -14.12 -18.30
N ALA A 106 -24.13 -15.03 -18.59
CA ALA A 106 -25.47 -15.01 -18.00
C ALA A 106 -25.42 -15.22 -16.47
N ALA A 107 -24.56 -16.12 -15.99
CA ALA A 107 -24.36 -16.34 -14.56
C ALA A 107 -23.74 -15.11 -13.87
N LEU A 108 -22.78 -14.44 -14.53
CA LEU A 108 -22.15 -13.23 -14.01
C LEU A 108 -23.12 -12.04 -13.96
N VAL A 109 -23.98 -11.86 -14.97
CA VAL A 109 -25.02 -10.83 -14.96
C VAL A 109 -25.98 -11.08 -13.80
N LYS A 110 -26.46 -12.31 -13.64
CA LYS A 110 -27.34 -12.69 -12.53
C LYS A 110 -26.67 -12.47 -11.17
N ALA A 111 -25.41 -12.86 -11.01
CA ALA A 111 -24.65 -12.61 -9.79
C ALA A 111 -24.43 -11.11 -9.52
N GLY A 112 -24.25 -10.30 -10.58
CA GLY A 112 -24.16 -8.85 -10.49
C GLY A 112 -25.48 -8.21 -10.03
N GLU A 113 -26.60 -8.66 -10.57
CA GLU A 113 -27.95 -8.22 -10.18
C GLU A 113 -28.28 -8.60 -8.73
N ASP A 114 -28.00 -9.85 -8.34
CA ASP A 114 -28.20 -10.31 -6.96
C ASP A 114 -27.32 -9.53 -5.99
N LYS A 115 -26.06 -9.27 -6.35
CA LYS A 115 -25.18 -8.40 -5.56
C LYS A 115 -25.72 -6.98 -5.44
N ALA A 116 -26.22 -6.40 -6.53
CA ALA A 116 -26.79 -5.05 -6.50
C ALA A 116 -28.03 -4.98 -5.60
N ARG A 117 -28.90 -6.00 -5.67
CA ARG A 117 -30.09 -6.14 -4.81
C ARG A 117 -29.70 -6.27 -3.33
N VAL A 118 -28.78 -7.18 -3.01
CA VAL A 118 -28.28 -7.38 -1.65
C VAL A 118 -27.63 -6.10 -1.12
N MET A 119 -26.83 -5.40 -1.93
CA MET A 119 -26.22 -4.13 -1.52
C MET A 119 -27.24 -3.00 -1.32
N ALA A 120 -28.35 -2.99 -2.05
CA ALA A 120 -29.44 -2.04 -1.84
C ALA A 120 -30.17 -2.32 -0.52
N GLU A 121 -30.45 -3.59 -0.23
CA GLU A 121 -31.08 -4.02 1.02
C GLU A 121 -30.17 -3.75 2.24
N LEU A 122 -28.88 -4.07 2.13
CA LEU A 122 -27.90 -3.72 3.16
C LEU A 122 -27.81 -2.20 3.38
N ARG A 123 -27.84 -1.38 2.32
CA ARG A 123 -27.86 0.09 2.49
C ARG A 123 -29.13 0.59 3.15
N ALA A 124 -30.29 0.00 2.85
CA ALA A 124 -31.55 0.36 3.51
C ALA A 124 -31.52 0.00 5.00
N ILE A 125 -31.06 -1.21 5.34
CA ILE A 125 -30.94 -1.68 6.72
C ILE A 125 -29.89 -0.86 7.48
N ALA A 126 -28.68 -0.73 6.92
CA ALA A 126 -27.59 0.03 7.51
C ALA A 126 -27.96 1.52 7.67
N GLY A 127 -28.54 2.16 6.64
CA GLY A 127 -29.01 3.54 6.73
C GLY A 127 -30.02 3.74 7.86
N SER A 128 -30.93 2.80 8.06
CA SER A 128 -31.91 2.85 9.16
C SER A 128 -31.33 2.55 10.55
N ALA A 129 -30.21 1.82 10.62
CA ALA A 129 -29.52 1.49 11.87
C ALA A 129 -28.59 2.62 12.30
N TRP A 130 -27.82 3.18 11.36
CA TRP A 130 -26.92 4.32 11.60
C TRP A 130 -27.69 5.59 11.99
N THR A 131 -28.81 5.89 11.32
CA THR A 131 -29.63 7.07 11.66
C THR A 131 -30.23 6.98 13.07
N ARG A 132 -30.69 5.81 13.51
CA ARG A 132 -31.22 5.62 14.87
C ARG A 132 -30.13 5.62 15.95
N ALA A 133 -28.97 5.03 15.66
CA ALA A 133 -27.84 5.01 16.59
C ALA A 133 -27.25 6.41 16.79
N ASP A 134 -27.07 7.17 15.71
CA ASP A 134 -26.54 8.53 15.77
C ASP A 134 -27.52 9.50 16.47
N GLN A 135 -28.82 9.38 16.19
CA GLN A 135 -29.85 10.18 16.84
C GLN A 135 -29.89 9.94 18.37
N LYS A 136 -29.79 8.67 18.81
CA LYS A 136 -29.72 8.33 20.24
C LYS A 136 -28.44 8.83 20.89
N ASN A 137 -27.29 8.66 20.23
CA ASN A 137 -26.01 9.14 20.74
C ASN A 137 -26.04 10.67 20.91
N ARG A 138 -26.60 11.40 19.94
CA ARG A 138 -26.71 12.86 20.01
C ARG A 138 -27.61 13.33 21.15
N GLN A 139 -28.74 12.65 21.39
CA GLN A 139 -29.61 12.93 22.55
C GLN A 139 -28.92 12.64 23.88
N LEU A 140 -28.15 11.54 23.98
CA LEU A 140 -27.36 11.22 25.16
C LEU A 140 -26.28 12.29 25.41
N TRP A 141 -25.59 12.74 24.37
CA TRP A 141 -24.60 13.81 24.48
C TRP A 141 -25.19 15.15 24.91
N PHE A 142 -26.37 15.54 24.39
CA PHE A 142 -27.07 16.73 24.87
C PHE A 142 -27.56 16.58 26.31
N GLY A 143 -28.07 15.40 26.68
CA GLY A 143 -28.48 15.13 28.06
C GLY A 143 -27.32 15.17 29.04
N LEU A 144 -26.19 14.53 28.70
CA LEU A 144 -25.00 14.48 29.53
C LEU A 144 -24.30 15.84 29.59
N GLY A 145 -24.21 16.55 28.46
CA GLY A 145 -23.71 17.92 28.40
C GLY A 145 -24.57 18.89 29.20
N GLY A 146 -25.90 18.81 29.07
CA GLY A 146 -26.84 19.61 29.84
C GLY A 146 -26.76 19.33 31.34
N ALA A 147 -26.64 18.06 31.74
CA ALA A 147 -26.46 17.67 33.13
C ALA A 147 -25.13 18.22 33.69
N ALA A 148 -24.03 18.11 32.96
CA ALA A 148 -22.73 18.65 33.37
C ALA A 148 -22.77 20.18 33.54
N ILE A 149 -23.38 20.89 32.59
CA ILE A 149 -23.56 22.35 32.67
C ILE A 149 -24.46 22.72 33.85
N GLY A 150 -25.56 21.99 34.07
CA GLY A 150 -26.47 22.21 35.19
C GLY A 150 -25.78 22.03 36.55
N ILE A 151 -24.95 21.00 36.69
CA ILE A 151 -24.14 20.77 37.90
C ILE A 151 -23.15 21.92 38.12
N LEU A 152 -22.42 22.35 37.08
CA LEU A 152 -21.50 23.48 37.17
C LEU A 152 -22.20 24.79 37.54
N ALA A 153 -23.35 25.06 36.92
CA ALA A 153 -24.15 26.24 37.25
C ALA A 153 -24.62 26.19 38.71
N TRP A 154 -25.07 25.04 39.19
CA TRP A 154 -25.56 24.88 40.57
C TRP A 154 -24.47 25.09 41.63
N THR A 155 -23.21 24.73 41.35
CA THR A 155 -22.11 24.90 42.31
C THR A 155 -21.55 26.33 42.33
N ILE A 156 -21.53 27.01 41.18
CA ILE A 156 -20.88 28.32 41.04
C ILE A 156 -21.84 29.47 41.36
N LEU A 157 -23.09 29.39 40.90
CA LEU A 157 -24.06 30.49 41.00
C LEU A 157 -24.33 30.93 42.45
N PRO A 158 -24.48 30.04 43.46
CA PRO A 158 -24.77 30.48 44.83
C PRO A 158 -23.68 31.36 45.42
N GLY A 159 -22.40 31.05 45.16
CA GLY A 159 -21.26 31.82 45.66
C GLY A 159 -21.15 33.20 44.99
N LEU A 160 -21.37 33.25 43.68
CA LEU A 160 -21.28 34.49 42.90
C LEU A 160 -22.45 35.43 43.23
N VAL A 161 -23.68 34.91 43.28
CA VAL A 161 -24.88 35.69 43.62
C VAL A 161 -24.80 36.24 45.04
N ALA A 162 -24.29 35.44 46.00
CA ALA A 162 -24.14 35.88 47.38
C ALA A 162 -23.12 37.01 47.56
N ARG A 163 -22.15 37.15 46.65
CA ARG A 163 -21.08 38.15 46.74
C ARG A 163 -21.39 39.44 46.00
N ASP A 164 -21.93 39.36 44.79
CA ASP A 164 -21.97 40.51 43.88
C ASP A 164 -23.37 41.08 43.65
N ILE A 165 -24.43 40.30 43.90
CA ILE A 165 -25.82 40.69 43.59
C ILE A 165 -26.63 40.95 44.86
N ALA A 166 -26.33 40.27 45.96
CA ALA A 166 -27.08 40.41 47.20
C ALA A 166 -26.81 41.78 47.87
N PRO A 167 -27.85 42.53 48.27
CA PRO A 167 -27.68 43.74 49.06
C PRO A 167 -26.95 43.46 50.37
N ALA A 168 -26.04 44.35 50.77
CA ALA A 168 -25.26 44.23 52.00
C ALA A 168 -26.13 44.09 53.27
N SER A 169 -27.38 44.54 53.25
CA SER A 169 -28.33 44.40 54.35
C SER A 169 -28.72 42.95 54.66
N TRP A 170 -28.58 42.01 53.72
CA TRP A 170 -28.96 40.62 53.95
C TRP A 170 -27.87 39.81 54.67
N GLN A 171 -26.59 40.20 54.56
CA GLN A 171 -25.46 39.51 55.18
C GLN A 171 -25.40 38.01 54.80
N TRP A 172 -25.58 37.69 53.51
CA TRP A 172 -25.55 36.31 53.00
C TRP A 172 -24.21 35.62 53.23
N PRO A 173 -23.06 36.25 52.91
CA PRO A 173 -21.74 35.65 53.16
C PRO A 173 -21.54 35.28 54.63
N GLU A 174 -21.91 36.16 55.55
CA GLU A 174 -21.76 35.95 57.00
C GLU A 174 -22.69 34.84 57.50
N ARG A 175 -23.95 34.80 57.02
CA ARG A 175 -24.90 33.73 57.35
C ARG A 175 -24.50 32.38 56.74
N MET A 176 -23.85 32.39 55.57
CA MET A 176 -23.32 31.19 54.94
C MET A 176 -22.12 30.68 55.73
N ALA A 177 -21.14 31.53 56.06
CA ALA A 177 -19.97 31.16 56.85
C ALA A 177 -20.36 30.57 58.22
N ALA A 178 -21.29 31.20 58.93
CA ALA A 178 -21.80 30.68 60.21
C ALA A 178 -22.47 29.30 60.06
N ARG A 179 -23.29 29.11 59.01
CA ARG A 179 -23.91 27.82 58.71
C ARG A 179 -22.90 26.74 58.30
N THR A 180 -21.87 27.09 57.53
CA THR A 180 -20.81 26.15 57.12
C THR A 180 -19.97 25.70 58.32
N LEU A 181 -19.76 26.58 59.30
CA LEU A 181 -19.07 26.26 60.55
C LEU A 181 -19.96 25.60 61.60
N ASP A 182 -21.27 25.48 61.34
CA ASP A 182 -22.30 25.02 62.28
C ASP A 182 -22.21 25.73 63.65
N LEU A 183 -21.98 27.04 63.61
CA LEU A 183 -21.83 27.89 64.78
C LEU A 183 -22.73 29.13 64.69
N PRO A 184 -23.19 29.69 65.82
CA PRO A 184 -23.82 30.99 65.78
C PRO A 184 -22.83 32.06 65.27
N ARG A 185 -23.36 33.15 64.71
CA ARG A 185 -22.56 34.12 63.93
C ARG A 185 -21.39 34.71 64.70
N TRP A 186 -21.53 34.89 66.02
CA TRP A 186 -20.49 35.46 66.86
C TRP A 186 -19.31 34.49 67.04
N GLU A 187 -19.61 33.25 67.41
CA GLU A 187 -18.64 32.17 67.62
C GLU A 187 -17.97 31.78 66.30
N ALA A 188 -18.73 31.78 65.20
CA ALA A 188 -18.19 31.60 63.85
C ALA A 188 -17.16 32.70 63.51
N GLY A 189 -17.48 33.96 63.81
CA GLY A 189 -16.57 35.09 63.62
C GLY A 189 -15.30 34.97 64.49
N GLN A 190 -15.44 34.61 65.76
CA GLN A 190 -14.31 34.36 66.65
C GLN A 190 -13.43 33.22 66.14
N ARG A 191 -14.02 32.11 65.71
CA ARG A 191 -13.29 30.97 65.14
C ARG A 191 -12.54 31.34 63.86
N MET A 192 -13.14 32.15 62.99
CA MET A 192 -12.47 32.64 61.78
C MET A 192 -11.32 33.60 62.09
N MET A 193 -11.49 34.53 63.04
CA MET A 193 -10.41 35.43 63.47
C MET A 193 -9.25 34.65 64.12
N GLN A 194 -9.58 33.69 64.99
CA GLN A 194 -8.60 32.85 65.66
C GLN A 194 -7.84 31.94 64.68
N SER A 195 -8.52 31.38 63.67
CA SER A 195 -7.87 30.54 62.66
C SER A 195 -7.02 31.32 61.66
N ALA A 196 -7.40 32.56 61.35
CA ALA A 196 -6.64 33.42 60.44
C ALA A 196 -5.39 34.04 61.09
N ALA A 197 -5.50 34.51 62.33
CA ALA A 197 -4.41 35.17 63.04
C ALA A 197 -4.55 35.00 64.57
N PRO A 198 -4.02 33.92 65.15
CA PRO A 198 -4.22 33.60 66.57
C PRO A 198 -3.64 34.68 67.51
N ASP A 199 -2.46 35.23 67.19
CA ASP A 199 -1.82 36.27 67.99
C ASP A 199 -2.61 37.60 67.96
N ALA A 200 -3.13 37.96 66.79
CA ALA A 200 -3.97 39.16 66.64
C ALA A 200 -5.28 39.01 67.43
N PHE A 201 -5.91 37.83 67.39
CA PHE A 201 -7.10 37.54 68.18
C PHE A 201 -6.80 37.55 69.68
N ALA A 202 -5.66 37.02 70.12
CA ALA A 202 -5.23 37.07 71.52
C ALA A 202 -5.04 38.51 72.02
N ASN A 203 -4.49 39.40 71.19
CA ASN A 203 -4.36 40.82 71.50
C ASN A 203 -5.71 41.52 71.67
N ILE A 204 -6.68 41.21 70.79
CA ILE A 204 -8.06 41.72 70.91
C ILE A 204 -8.69 41.22 72.20
N ALA A 205 -8.59 39.92 72.50
CA ALA A 205 -9.13 39.33 73.72
C ALA A 205 -8.47 39.91 74.98
N ALA A 206 -7.17 40.20 74.96
CA ALA A 206 -6.48 40.88 76.05
C ALA A 206 -7.01 42.31 76.26
N GLY A 207 -7.23 43.06 75.18
CA GLY A 207 -7.85 44.38 75.24
C GLY A 207 -9.26 44.34 75.82
N ASP A 208 -10.08 43.39 75.38
CA ASP A 208 -11.45 43.20 75.87
C ASP A 208 -11.50 42.88 77.37
N ARG A 209 -10.58 42.05 77.87
CA ARG A 209 -10.44 41.78 79.32
C ARG A 209 -10.15 43.05 80.11
N ILE A 210 -9.23 43.90 79.63
CA ILE A 210 -8.90 45.17 80.30
C ILE A 210 -10.11 46.11 80.27
N VAL A 211 -10.80 46.25 79.13
CA VAL A 211 -11.97 47.13 79.02
C VAL A 211 -13.10 46.65 79.91
N THR A 212 -13.36 45.34 79.95
CA THR A 212 -14.40 44.74 80.78
C THR A 212 -14.11 44.91 82.27
N ALA A 213 -12.88 44.66 82.71
CA ALA A 213 -12.45 44.88 84.10
C ALA A 213 -12.53 46.36 84.53
N ASN A 214 -12.39 47.29 83.59
CA ASN A 214 -12.40 48.74 83.85
C ASN A 214 -13.66 49.44 83.35
N ARG A 215 -14.75 48.71 83.10
CA ARG A 215 -15.92 49.22 82.39
C ARG A 215 -16.47 50.52 82.99
N GLU A 216 -16.70 50.55 84.30
CA GLU A 216 -17.25 51.73 84.97
C GLU A 216 -16.30 52.93 84.92
N ALA A 217 -15.00 52.70 85.16
CA ALA A 217 -13.98 53.74 85.10
C ALA A 217 -13.84 54.33 83.68
N LEU A 218 -13.88 53.48 82.65
CA LEU A 218 -13.84 53.89 81.25
C LEU A 218 -15.12 54.59 80.81
N GLU A 219 -16.30 54.16 81.27
CA GLU A 219 -17.57 54.84 80.99
C GLU A 219 -17.60 56.25 81.60
N ALA A 220 -17.18 56.40 82.87
CA ALA A 220 -17.06 57.69 83.52
C ALA A 220 -16.02 58.58 82.84
N CYS A 221 -14.87 58.01 82.46
CA CYS A 221 -13.84 58.65 81.66
C CYS A 221 -14.40 59.20 80.34
N ARG A 222 -15.11 58.37 79.56
CA ARG A 222 -15.72 58.76 78.29
C ARG A 222 -16.75 59.87 78.46
N LYS A 223 -17.55 59.85 79.54
CA LYS A 223 -18.47 60.95 79.87
C LYS A 223 -17.75 62.27 80.17
N ARG A 224 -16.54 62.24 80.75
CA ARG A 224 -15.72 63.44 80.96
C ARG A 224 -15.11 63.93 79.64
N ALA A 225 -14.54 63.02 78.86
CA ALA A 225 -14.01 63.32 77.52
C ALA A 225 -15.06 64.00 76.64
N ASN A 226 -16.28 63.45 76.58
CA ASN A 226 -17.37 64.00 75.76
C ASN A 226 -17.85 65.37 76.27
N ARG A 227 -17.83 65.61 77.59
CA ARG A 227 -18.19 66.91 78.17
C ARG A 227 -17.15 67.98 77.87
N ALA A 228 -15.88 67.64 77.96
CA ALA A 228 -14.77 68.54 77.70
C ALA A 228 -14.44 68.68 76.19
N ARG A 229 -14.96 67.77 75.35
CA ARG A 229 -14.67 67.65 73.91
C ARG A 229 -13.17 67.54 73.59
N GLU A 230 -12.41 67.00 74.54
CA GLU A 230 -10.96 66.81 74.43
C GLU A 230 -10.56 65.44 74.94
N ALA A 231 -9.34 65.02 74.58
CA ALA A 231 -8.76 63.79 75.10
C ALA A 231 -8.41 63.98 76.58
N VAL A 232 -8.91 63.10 77.45
CA VAL A 232 -8.67 63.14 78.89
C VAL A 232 -7.86 61.92 79.34
N ARG A 233 -6.98 62.11 80.32
CA ARG A 233 -6.23 61.02 80.95
C ARG A 233 -7.11 60.29 81.96
N CYS A 234 -7.09 58.97 81.90
CA CYS A 234 -7.84 58.09 82.80
C CYS A 234 -6.96 56.94 83.27
N THR A 235 -7.12 56.59 84.54
CA THR A 235 -6.40 55.48 85.16
C THR A 235 -7.21 54.21 84.97
N VAL A 236 -6.55 53.15 84.50
CA VAL A 236 -7.12 51.81 84.39
C VAL A 236 -6.30 50.86 85.23
N ASN A 237 -6.96 49.86 85.79
CA ASN A 237 -6.35 48.76 86.50
C ASN A 237 -6.04 47.64 85.52
N VAL A 238 -4.77 47.27 85.41
CA VAL A 238 -4.33 46.14 84.58
C VAL A 238 -3.87 45.03 85.52
N GLU A 239 -4.54 43.88 85.46
CA GLU A 239 -4.16 42.72 86.26
C GLU A 239 -2.86 42.11 85.72
N ALA A 240 -2.03 41.58 86.61
CA ALA A 240 -0.79 40.90 86.23
C ALA A 240 -1.08 39.60 85.48
N ASP A 241 -0.37 39.36 84.38
CA ASP A 241 -0.47 38.11 83.64
C ASP A 241 0.07 36.94 84.49
N LYS A 242 -0.83 36.09 84.98
CA LYS A 242 -0.47 34.85 85.67
C LYS A 242 -0.16 33.80 84.61
N GLY A 243 1.01 33.93 83.97
CA GLY A 243 1.51 32.95 83.01
C GLY A 243 1.48 31.55 83.63
N LYS A 244 0.82 30.60 82.95
CA LYS A 244 0.91 29.18 83.31
C LYS A 244 2.37 28.77 83.13
N ARG A 245 3.09 28.57 84.25
CA ARG A 245 4.32 27.77 84.29
C ARG A 245 4.01 26.33 83.94
#